data_AF-A0A7X6YB43-F1
#
_entry.id   AF-A0A7X6YB43-F1
#
_cell.length_a   1.000
_cell.length_b   1.000
_cell.length_c   1.000
_cell.angle_alpha   90.00
_cell.angle_beta   90.00
_cell.angle_gamma   90.00
#
_symmetry.space_group_name_H-M   'P 1'
#
loop_
_entity.id
_entity.type
_entity.pdbx_description
1 polymer ?
#
loop_
_entity_poly.entity_id
_entity_poly.type
_entity_poly.pdbx_seq_one_letter_code
_entity_poly.pdbx_strand_id
1 'polypeptide(L)'
;MFSQIFSGASISPNTNFRVMGGRAILENSVRLDGGVHHVGLVQGATLTVRNSGCLLSTNCAELRVGSRNTSTTYFGGAGALYVEEGGLVQMRGKTNSWSGGLLIGYNESAADAGNPGKVWQSGGTVDLQSQWYVSMSADGYYRLDGGLLSLPTTPQNNSHRIGCGGATYGLLHVSGGTLALPKPVWSVDGNVLIGFGTITASAAARSEVYLSGGTVSVPDRAVLLAGWTTEPSGTVAHEAVLTVDGDAVLTGRNIGLGNTASPAVRATLNLNGGLVDLSYYLSRWGGANNQAAVNFNGGTLRWRPGVPVSPISGISNITVFARGGTIDAGASFRTEASFRTAKGYGVGAITVSNPGSGYGAAPRVVIAGGSGSNATAVAVMSRTGTVERVAVTCPGEGYAPADVLSVSFVVPSSGVGYGGGAQAGVTLAAQGTATFTKKGEHTWTVAETNGFDGFFKVAEGYLTLAENAALPALNSLVLAGGTFTGQAGIDDAVNAGATLRVTGGNGTSAYRMMHPVTAGNTNVQRFAMLEASRGFGVLSSANSADGVAEMLFSGYTREGALLSFTPTATRRLRLSTNAHLSPSAVSPVVSGFVSADRMDVLERDPGTGYLRVAATSGTPSPDSN
;
A
#
# COMPACT_ATOMS: atom_id res chain seq x y z
N MET A 1 -19.39 -29.41 -25.73
CA MET A 1 -18.81 -28.17 -26.29
C MET A 1 -17.80 -28.55 -27.35
N PHE A 2 -17.94 -28.05 -28.58
CA PHE A 2 -16.93 -28.23 -29.63
C PHE A 2 -15.69 -27.37 -29.32
N SER A 3 -14.49 -27.93 -29.49
CA SER A 3 -13.23 -27.19 -29.43
C SER A 3 -12.69 -27.02 -30.85
N GLN A 4 -12.36 -25.78 -31.22
CA GLN A 4 -11.71 -25.45 -32.47
C GLN A 4 -10.26 -25.08 -32.17
N ILE A 5 -9.33 -25.86 -32.70
CA ILE A 5 -7.88 -25.63 -32.56
C ILE A 5 -7.35 -25.13 -33.89
N PHE A 6 -6.77 -23.94 -33.89
CA PHE A 6 -6.14 -23.33 -35.06
C PHE A 6 -4.62 -23.47 -34.91
N SER A 7 -4.02 -24.31 -35.74
CA SER A 7 -2.60 -24.65 -35.74
C SER A 7 -2.04 -24.67 -37.16
N GLY A 8 -0.74 -24.40 -37.32
CA GLY A 8 -0.08 -24.40 -38.63
C GLY A 8 -0.01 -23.01 -39.27
N ALA A 9 -0.46 -22.87 -40.52
CA ALA A 9 -0.34 -21.63 -41.29
C ALA A 9 -1.10 -20.45 -40.65
N SER A 10 -0.67 -19.22 -40.96
CA SER A 10 -1.33 -18.01 -40.50
C SER A 10 -2.70 -17.83 -41.15
N ILE A 11 -3.64 -17.27 -40.38
CA ILE A 11 -5.01 -16.98 -40.83
C ILE A 11 -5.17 -15.46 -40.90
N SER A 12 -5.57 -14.96 -42.06
CA SER A 12 -5.91 -13.54 -42.27
C SER A 12 -7.25 -13.50 -43.00
N PRO A 13 -8.38 -13.46 -42.28
CA PRO A 13 -9.69 -13.49 -42.90
C PRO A 13 -9.97 -12.18 -43.62
N ASN A 14 -10.49 -12.26 -44.84
CA ASN A 14 -10.86 -11.09 -45.65
C ASN A 14 -12.17 -10.42 -45.18
N THR A 15 -12.84 -11.00 -44.16
CA THR A 15 -14.11 -10.57 -43.57
C THR A 15 -14.10 -10.87 -42.06
N ASN A 16 -15.24 -10.68 -41.36
CA ASN A 16 -15.33 -10.90 -39.92
C ASN A 16 -15.03 -12.38 -39.54
N PHE A 17 -13.91 -12.61 -38.87
CA PHE A 17 -13.67 -13.81 -38.04
C PHE A 17 -14.80 -14.01 -37.01
N ARG A 18 -15.49 -15.16 -37.09
CA ARG A 18 -16.60 -15.52 -36.20
C ARG A 18 -16.50 -16.97 -35.73
N VAL A 19 -16.44 -17.17 -34.43
CA VAL A 19 -16.68 -18.44 -33.75
C VAL A 19 -18.00 -18.32 -32.99
N MET A 20 -18.96 -19.18 -33.27
CA MET A 20 -20.34 -19.01 -32.77
C MET A 20 -20.49 -19.32 -31.27
N GLY A 21 -19.66 -20.22 -30.71
CA GLY A 21 -19.67 -20.61 -29.30
C GLY A 21 -18.59 -21.64 -28.98
N GLY A 22 -18.46 -22.02 -27.71
CA GLY A 22 -17.52 -23.07 -27.29
C GLY A 22 -16.09 -22.57 -27.08
N ARG A 23 -15.10 -23.40 -27.40
CA ARG A 23 -13.68 -23.13 -27.11
C ARG A 23 -12.90 -22.94 -28.41
N ALA A 24 -12.25 -21.78 -28.55
CA ALA A 24 -11.26 -21.51 -29.58
C ALA A 24 -9.86 -21.52 -28.98
N ILE A 25 -8.92 -22.23 -29.60
CA ILE A 25 -7.51 -22.29 -29.21
C ILE A 25 -6.66 -21.84 -30.40
N LEU A 26 -5.83 -20.82 -30.20
CA LEU A 26 -4.89 -20.31 -31.19
C LEU A 26 -3.47 -20.76 -30.83
N GLU A 27 -2.90 -21.58 -31.71
CA GLU A 27 -1.49 -22.01 -31.72
C GLU A 27 -0.78 -21.52 -32.98
N ASN A 28 -1.48 -20.76 -33.84
CA ASN A 28 -0.96 -20.10 -35.03
C ASN A 28 -1.19 -18.58 -34.94
N SER A 29 -0.77 -17.85 -35.98
CA SER A 29 -1.01 -16.42 -36.10
C SER A 29 -2.35 -16.12 -36.78
N VAL A 30 -3.27 -15.48 -36.06
CA VAL A 30 -4.52 -14.92 -36.57
C VAL A 30 -4.40 -13.41 -36.65
N ARG A 31 -4.54 -12.84 -37.85
CA ARG A 31 -4.53 -11.40 -38.10
C ARG A 31 -5.93 -10.91 -38.43
N LEU A 32 -6.47 -10.04 -37.61
CA LEU A 32 -7.77 -9.38 -37.77
C LEU A 32 -7.58 -8.03 -38.44
N ASP A 33 -8.38 -7.70 -39.46
CA ASP A 33 -8.23 -6.45 -40.20
C ASP A 33 -9.54 -5.68 -40.34
N GLY A 34 -9.63 -4.51 -39.68
CA GLY A 34 -10.85 -3.72 -39.59
C GLY A 34 -12.06 -4.48 -39.02
N GLY A 35 -13.23 -3.84 -38.95
CA GLY A 35 -14.49 -4.50 -38.59
C GLY A 35 -14.57 -5.04 -37.14
N VAL A 36 -15.61 -5.86 -36.91
CA VAL A 36 -15.95 -6.46 -35.60
C VAL A 36 -15.95 -7.98 -35.71
N HIS A 37 -15.08 -8.59 -34.92
CA HIS A 37 -14.83 -10.02 -34.87
C HIS A 37 -15.40 -10.62 -33.57
N HIS A 38 -15.81 -11.89 -33.63
CA HIS A 38 -16.49 -12.53 -32.51
C HIS A 38 -15.96 -13.91 -32.21
N VAL A 39 -15.82 -14.20 -30.92
CA VAL A 39 -15.70 -15.55 -30.36
C VAL A 39 -16.79 -15.71 -29.30
N GLY A 40 -17.79 -16.55 -29.54
CA GLY A 40 -18.97 -16.67 -28.67
C GLY A 40 -20.06 -15.67 -28.98
N LEU A 41 -20.49 -15.62 -30.24
CA LEU A 41 -21.60 -14.77 -30.68
C LEU A 41 -22.97 -15.27 -30.17
N VAL A 42 -23.15 -16.59 -29.98
CA VAL A 42 -24.45 -17.22 -29.67
C VAL A 42 -24.49 -17.87 -28.29
N GLN A 43 -23.34 -18.18 -27.69
CA GLN A 43 -23.23 -18.75 -26.34
C GLN A 43 -21.93 -18.26 -25.69
N GLY A 44 -21.78 -18.51 -24.38
CA GLY A 44 -20.52 -18.27 -23.68
C GLY A 44 -19.34 -18.96 -24.39
N ALA A 45 -18.20 -18.29 -24.43
CA ALA A 45 -17.05 -18.78 -25.16
C ALA A 45 -15.73 -18.48 -24.48
N THR A 46 -14.78 -19.35 -24.81
CA THR A 46 -13.40 -19.26 -24.35
C THR A 46 -12.47 -19.12 -25.54
N LEU A 47 -11.59 -18.12 -25.48
CA LEU A 47 -10.45 -18.00 -26.37
C LEU A 47 -9.17 -18.32 -25.58
N THR A 48 -8.31 -19.19 -26.10
CA THR A 48 -6.99 -19.47 -25.54
C THR A 48 -5.93 -19.15 -26.58
N VAL A 49 -4.90 -18.38 -26.21
CA VAL A 49 -3.73 -18.09 -27.05
C VAL A 49 -2.50 -18.65 -26.34
N ARG A 50 -1.79 -19.57 -27.00
CA ARG A 50 -0.68 -20.34 -26.40
C ARG A 50 0.32 -20.82 -27.44
N ASN A 51 1.46 -21.36 -27.00
CA ASN A 51 2.41 -22.08 -27.87
C ASN A 51 2.83 -21.27 -29.12
N SER A 52 3.25 -20.01 -28.93
CA SER A 52 3.59 -19.07 -30.02
C SER A 52 2.42 -18.61 -30.90
N GLY A 53 1.19 -19.01 -30.56
CA GLY A 53 -0.02 -18.47 -31.16
C GLY A 53 -0.10 -16.96 -30.98
N CYS A 54 -0.51 -16.27 -32.04
CA CYS A 54 -0.58 -14.82 -32.08
C CYS A 54 -1.98 -14.38 -32.51
N LEU A 55 -2.54 -13.41 -31.80
CA LEU A 55 -3.75 -12.72 -32.21
C LEU A 55 -3.40 -11.25 -32.42
N LEU A 56 -3.42 -10.81 -33.67
CA LEU A 56 -2.93 -9.50 -34.09
C LEU A 56 -4.08 -8.71 -34.71
N SER A 57 -4.27 -7.45 -34.33
CA SER A 57 -5.19 -6.55 -35.04
C SER A 57 -4.46 -5.53 -35.90
N THR A 58 -5.00 -5.28 -37.08
CA THR A 58 -4.65 -4.18 -37.98
C THR A 58 -5.89 -3.35 -38.32
N ASN A 59 -5.67 -2.09 -38.70
CA ASN A 59 -6.75 -1.15 -39.07
C ASN A 59 -7.89 -1.01 -38.04
N CYS A 60 -7.56 -1.04 -36.74
CA CYS A 60 -8.52 -0.89 -35.63
C CYS A 60 -9.60 -1.98 -35.57
N ALA A 61 -9.26 -3.23 -35.91
CA ALA A 61 -10.18 -4.33 -35.72
C ALA A 61 -10.58 -4.49 -34.25
N GLU A 62 -11.85 -4.79 -34.01
CA GLU A 62 -12.40 -5.08 -32.69
C GLU A 62 -12.61 -6.59 -32.53
N LEU A 63 -12.17 -7.16 -31.41
CA LEU A 63 -12.49 -8.53 -31.04
C LEU A 63 -13.37 -8.57 -29.80
N ARG A 64 -14.51 -9.24 -29.93
CA ARG A 64 -15.45 -9.54 -28.87
C ARG A 64 -15.40 -11.02 -28.49
N VAL A 65 -15.21 -11.30 -27.21
CA VAL A 65 -15.27 -12.66 -26.65
C VAL A 65 -16.40 -12.74 -25.64
N GLY A 66 -17.45 -13.50 -25.96
CA GLY A 66 -18.68 -13.60 -25.17
C GLY A 66 -19.35 -12.24 -24.97
N SER A 67 -20.18 -11.81 -25.91
CA SER A 67 -20.79 -10.48 -25.89
C SER A 67 -22.27 -10.49 -26.20
N ARG A 68 -23.05 -9.65 -25.50
CA ARG A 68 -24.49 -9.51 -25.72
C ARG A 68 -24.80 -8.23 -26.48
N ASN A 69 -25.70 -8.33 -27.45
CA ASN A 69 -26.28 -7.19 -28.17
C ASN A 69 -27.79 -7.41 -28.29
N THR A 70 -28.62 -6.53 -27.72
CA THR A 70 -30.09 -6.65 -27.72
C THR A 70 -30.77 -6.17 -29.01
N SER A 71 -30.04 -5.53 -29.93
CA SER A 71 -30.55 -5.12 -31.25
C SER A 71 -30.47 -6.25 -32.30
N THR A 72 -29.90 -7.41 -31.96
CA THR A 72 -29.70 -8.54 -32.86
C THR A 72 -30.15 -9.85 -32.21
N THR A 73 -30.42 -10.90 -33.00
CA THR A 73 -30.80 -12.25 -32.52
C THR A 73 -29.67 -13.03 -31.83
N TYR A 74 -28.64 -12.34 -31.30
CA TYR A 74 -27.43 -12.94 -30.74
C TYR A 74 -27.46 -12.93 -29.20
N PHE A 75 -27.71 -14.10 -28.61
CA PHE A 75 -27.73 -14.29 -27.16
C PHE A 75 -26.34 -14.67 -26.64
N GLY A 76 -25.41 -13.71 -26.56
CA GLY A 76 -24.09 -13.97 -25.98
C GLY A 76 -24.15 -14.46 -24.53
N GLY A 77 -23.14 -15.22 -24.11
CA GLY A 77 -22.91 -15.62 -22.71
C GLY A 77 -21.57 -15.09 -22.18
N ALA A 78 -21.17 -15.53 -20.98
CA ALA A 78 -19.89 -15.15 -20.37
C ALA A 78 -18.68 -15.33 -21.30
N GLY A 79 -17.77 -14.36 -21.27
CA GLY A 79 -16.55 -14.35 -22.09
C GLY A 79 -15.32 -14.69 -21.27
N ALA A 80 -14.46 -15.57 -21.80
CA ALA A 80 -13.18 -15.90 -21.18
C ALA A 80 -12.01 -15.83 -22.18
N LEU A 81 -10.93 -15.15 -21.79
CA LEU A 81 -9.65 -15.16 -22.50
C LEU A 81 -8.57 -15.78 -21.62
N TYR A 82 -7.82 -16.73 -22.18
CA TYR A 82 -6.62 -17.29 -21.57
C TYR A 82 -5.41 -16.96 -22.43
N VAL A 83 -4.39 -16.35 -21.83
CA VAL A 83 -3.11 -16.10 -22.47
C VAL A 83 -2.07 -16.90 -21.70
N GLU A 84 -1.58 -17.96 -22.33
CA GLU A 84 -0.59 -18.86 -21.76
C GLU A 84 0.81 -18.50 -22.23
N GLU A 85 1.82 -19.24 -21.76
CA GLU A 85 3.20 -19.03 -22.17
C GLU A 85 3.36 -19.10 -23.70
N GLY A 86 4.19 -18.19 -24.24
CA GLY A 86 4.40 -18.02 -25.67
C GLY A 86 3.23 -17.36 -26.43
N GLY A 87 2.05 -17.17 -25.81
CA GLY A 87 0.93 -16.50 -26.47
C GLY A 87 1.17 -14.99 -26.64
N LEU A 88 0.75 -14.43 -27.78
CA LEU A 88 0.76 -12.99 -28.04
C LEU A 88 -0.63 -12.49 -28.42
N VAL A 89 -1.16 -11.53 -27.66
CA VAL A 89 -2.36 -10.76 -28.03
C VAL A 89 -1.95 -9.31 -28.25
N GLN A 90 -2.09 -8.83 -29.48
CA GLN A 90 -1.73 -7.48 -29.86
C GLN A 90 -2.92 -6.80 -30.55
N MET A 91 -3.39 -5.70 -29.95
CA MET A 91 -4.50 -4.94 -30.51
C MET A 91 -4.07 -3.51 -30.78
N ARG A 92 -4.09 -3.12 -32.05
CA ARG A 92 -3.76 -1.77 -32.54
C ARG A 92 -5.04 -0.99 -32.77
N GLY A 93 -5.12 0.20 -32.19
CA GLY A 93 -6.23 1.14 -32.34
C GLY A 93 -5.76 2.48 -32.88
N LYS A 94 -6.70 3.31 -33.33
CA LYS A 94 -6.46 4.72 -33.62
C LYS A 94 -6.27 5.44 -32.30
N THR A 95 -5.26 6.28 -32.22
CA THR A 95 -4.87 6.97 -30.99
C THR A 95 -6.02 7.80 -30.39
N ASN A 96 -6.98 8.28 -31.18
CA ASN A 96 -8.02 9.23 -30.76
C ASN A 96 -9.48 8.79 -31.00
N SER A 97 -9.77 7.51 -31.22
CA SER A 97 -11.15 7.05 -31.54
C SER A 97 -11.60 5.88 -30.67
N TRP A 98 -12.91 5.75 -30.48
CA TRP A 98 -13.55 4.60 -29.80
C TRP A 98 -13.54 3.29 -30.63
N SER A 99 -12.75 3.23 -31.72
CA SER A 99 -12.79 2.12 -32.68
C SER A 99 -11.64 1.14 -32.45
N GLY A 100 -12.00 -0.15 -32.40
CA GLY A 100 -11.05 -1.24 -32.20
C GLY A 100 -10.74 -1.49 -30.73
N GLY A 101 -10.49 -2.76 -30.38
CA GLY A 101 -10.25 -3.14 -29.00
C GLY A 101 -10.40 -4.62 -28.72
N LEU A 102 -10.05 -4.99 -27.49
CA LEU A 102 -10.28 -6.32 -26.92
C LEU A 102 -11.37 -6.24 -25.87
N LEU A 103 -12.50 -6.87 -26.17
CA LEU A 103 -13.73 -6.77 -25.39
C LEU A 103 -14.13 -8.16 -24.91
N ILE A 104 -14.11 -8.42 -23.61
CA ILE A 104 -14.39 -9.73 -23.00
C ILE A 104 -15.61 -9.60 -22.10
N GLY A 105 -16.70 -10.32 -22.33
CA GLY A 105 -17.91 -10.14 -21.53
C GLY A 105 -18.63 -8.81 -21.79
N TYR A 106 -18.51 -8.27 -23.00
CA TYR A 106 -19.02 -6.93 -23.35
C TYR A 106 -20.53 -6.93 -23.62
N ASN A 107 -21.24 -5.99 -22.98
CA ASN A 107 -22.68 -5.76 -23.16
C ASN A 107 -22.89 -4.31 -23.61
N GLU A 108 -23.62 -4.12 -24.70
CA GLU A 108 -23.72 -2.81 -25.40
C GLU A 108 -24.51 -1.74 -24.62
N SER A 109 -25.45 -2.14 -23.76
CA SER A 109 -26.27 -1.24 -22.94
C SER A 109 -26.20 -1.58 -21.44
N ALA A 110 -26.46 -0.60 -20.57
CA ALA A 110 -26.64 -0.81 -19.13
C ALA A 110 -27.87 -1.69 -18.81
N ALA A 111 -28.87 -1.71 -19.71
CA ALA A 111 -30.01 -2.63 -19.64
C ALA A 111 -29.64 -4.07 -20.01
N ASP A 112 -28.49 -4.27 -20.67
CA ASP A 112 -28.00 -5.58 -21.13
C ASP A 112 -27.21 -6.34 -20.05
N ALA A 113 -27.24 -5.85 -18.80
CA ALA A 113 -26.49 -6.42 -17.69
C ALA A 113 -26.61 -7.95 -17.68
N GLY A 114 -25.46 -8.63 -17.61
CA GLY A 114 -25.48 -10.04 -17.25
C GLY A 114 -24.45 -11.01 -17.82
N ASN A 115 -23.49 -10.58 -18.64
CA ASN A 115 -22.40 -11.48 -19.03
C ASN A 115 -21.08 -11.04 -18.40
N PRO A 116 -20.51 -11.85 -17.48
CA PRO A 116 -19.22 -11.55 -16.92
C PRO A 116 -18.10 -11.74 -17.95
N GLY A 117 -17.04 -10.98 -17.77
CA GLY A 117 -15.79 -11.12 -18.50
C GLY A 117 -14.68 -11.59 -17.58
N LYS A 118 -13.94 -12.61 -18.00
CA LYS A 118 -12.71 -13.06 -17.32
C LYS A 118 -11.53 -13.12 -18.26
N VAL A 119 -10.39 -12.65 -17.80
CA VAL A 119 -9.11 -12.90 -18.45
C VAL A 119 -8.15 -13.52 -17.46
N TRP A 120 -7.43 -14.54 -17.92
CA TRP A 120 -6.38 -15.19 -17.16
C TRP A 120 -5.12 -15.22 -17.99
N GLN A 121 -4.08 -14.52 -17.53
CA GLN A 121 -2.78 -14.47 -18.16
C GLN A 121 -1.78 -15.19 -17.26
N SER A 122 -1.39 -16.41 -17.65
CA SER A 122 -0.36 -17.18 -16.94
C SER A 122 1.05 -16.93 -17.48
N GLY A 123 1.15 -16.31 -18.65
CA GLY A 123 2.40 -16.01 -19.35
C GLY A 123 2.16 -15.14 -20.59
N GLY A 124 3.10 -15.18 -21.53
CA GLY A 124 2.94 -14.51 -22.83
C GLY A 124 2.84 -12.98 -22.71
N THR A 125 2.35 -12.35 -23.79
CA THR A 125 2.25 -10.88 -23.89
C THR A 125 0.86 -10.45 -24.34
N VAL A 126 0.29 -9.50 -23.62
CA VAL A 126 -0.91 -8.76 -24.01
C VAL A 126 -0.50 -7.30 -24.19
N ASP A 127 -0.52 -6.79 -25.42
CA ASP A 127 -0.08 -5.44 -25.77
C ASP A 127 -1.18 -4.67 -26.51
N LEU A 128 -1.81 -3.72 -25.80
CA LEU A 128 -3.05 -3.09 -26.24
C LEU A 128 -2.87 -1.58 -26.42
N GLN A 129 -2.87 -1.12 -27.68
CA GLN A 129 -2.92 0.31 -28.06
C GLN A 129 -4.36 0.78 -28.37
N SER A 130 -5.34 0.01 -27.95
CA SER A 130 -6.77 0.19 -28.26
C SER A 130 -7.60 -0.01 -26.99
N GLN A 131 -8.93 0.09 -27.12
CA GLN A 131 -9.81 -0.13 -25.97
C GLN A 131 -9.64 -1.55 -25.42
N TRP A 132 -9.75 -1.64 -24.09
CA TRP A 132 -9.69 -2.91 -23.41
C TRP A 132 -10.73 -2.94 -22.30
N TYR A 133 -11.75 -3.77 -22.48
CA TYR A 133 -12.81 -3.97 -21.51
C TYR A 133 -12.87 -5.44 -21.09
N VAL A 134 -12.71 -5.68 -19.80
CA VAL A 134 -13.09 -6.92 -19.15
C VAL A 134 -14.43 -6.67 -18.47
N SER A 135 -15.47 -6.91 -19.25
CA SER A 135 -16.86 -6.64 -18.99
C SER A 135 -17.27 -5.16 -19.07
N MET A 136 -18.49 -4.96 -19.58
CA MET A 136 -19.24 -3.71 -19.56
C MET A 136 -20.70 -4.03 -19.18
N SER A 137 -21.30 -3.21 -18.34
CA SER A 137 -22.57 -3.43 -17.64
C SER A 137 -22.64 -4.71 -16.81
N ALA A 138 -21.49 -5.26 -16.39
CA ALA A 138 -21.38 -6.52 -15.66
C ALA A 138 -20.05 -6.62 -14.90
N ASP A 139 -19.91 -7.67 -14.08
CA ASP A 139 -18.70 -7.92 -13.29
C ASP A 139 -17.54 -8.40 -14.17
N GLY A 140 -16.33 -7.94 -13.83
CA GLY A 140 -15.12 -8.21 -14.59
C GLY A 140 -13.99 -8.73 -13.71
N TYR A 141 -13.22 -9.69 -14.23
CA TYR A 141 -12.06 -10.24 -13.53
C TYR A 141 -10.84 -10.39 -14.44
N TYR A 142 -9.71 -9.83 -14.03
CA TYR A 142 -8.42 -10.07 -14.67
C TYR A 142 -7.45 -10.67 -13.67
N ARG A 143 -6.79 -11.77 -14.04
CA ARG A 143 -5.68 -12.33 -13.26
C ARG A 143 -4.41 -12.38 -14.11
N LEU A 144 -3.33 -11.79 -13.58
CA LEU A 144 -1.97 -11.86 -14.13
C LEU A 144 -1.09 -12.68 -13.18
N ASP A 145 -0.81 -13.94 -13.54
CA ASP A 145 0.15 -14.79 -12.82
C ASP A 145 1.57 -14.69 -13.41
N GLY A 146 1.70 -14.30 -14.69
CA GLY A 146 2.99 -14.23 -15.38
C GLY A 146 2.90 -13.54 -16.75
N GLY A 147 4.06 -13.21 -17.34
CA GLY A 147 4.13 -12.52 -18.64
C GLY A 147 4.03 -11.00 -18.54
N LEU A 148 3.74 -10.36 -19.68
CA LEU A 148 3.63 -8.90 -19.80
C LEU A 148 2.21 -8.48 -20.18
N LEU A 149 1.61 -7.59 -19.40
CA LEU A 149 0.44 -6.80 -19.77
C LEU A 149 0.88 -5.36 -20.01
N SER A 150 0.87 -4.93 -21.27
CA SER A 150 1.25 -3.58 -21.73
C SER A 150 0.00 -2.81 -22.15
N LEU A 151 -0.30 -1.73 -21.44
CA LEU A 151 -1.45 -0.87 -21.72
C LEU A 151 -1.02 0.60 -21.90
N PRO A 152 -0.48 0.97 -23.09
CA PRO A 152 -0.19 2.36 -23.42
C PRO A 152 -1.45 3.24 -23.40
N THR A 153 -1.32 4.51 -22.98
CA THR A 153 -2.46 5.43 -22.98
C THR A 153 -2.88 5.86 -24.36
N THR A 154 -4.17 5.94 -24.53
CA THR A 154 -4.90 6.69 -25.55
C THR A 154 -5.37 8.04 -24.96
N PRO A 155 -5.39 9.17 -25.70
CA PRO A 155 -5.98 10.43 -25.26
C PRO A 155 -7.40 10.29 -24.65
N GLN A 156 -7.59 10.99 -23.52
CA GLN A 156 -8.76 11.34 -22.68
C GLN A 156 -10.01 10.43 -22.58
N ASN A 157 -10.36 9.57 -23.55
CA ASN A 157 -11.66 8.91 -23.62
C ASN A 157 -11.63 7.36 -23.76
N ASN A 158 -10.44 6.76 -23.86
CA ASN A 158 -10.28 5.31 -24.10
C ASN A 158 -9.68 4.58 -22.88
N SER A 159 -10.21 4.82 -21.68
CA SER A 159 -9.73 4.15 -20.45
C SER A 159 -9.91 2.64 -20.51
N HIS A 160 -8.89 1.88 -20.13
CA HIS A 160 -9.02 0.45 -19.88
C HIS A 160 -9.95 0.17 -18.70
N ARG A 161 -10.80 -0.84 -18.77
CA ARG A 161 -11.82 -1.11 -17.74
C ARG A 161 -11.94 -2.58 -17.40
N ILE A 162 -12.25 -2.84 -16.14
CA ILE A 162 -12.62 -4.14 -15.59
C ILE A 162 -13.85 -3.89 -14.72
N GLY A 163 -14.96 -4.59 -14.98
CA GLY A 163 -16.19 -4.47 -14.19
C GLY A 163 -16.81 -3.07 -14.24
N CYS A 164 -17.13 -2.58 -15.43
CA CYS A 164 -17.67 -1.24 -15.67
C CYS A 164 -19.19 -1.29 -15.84
N GLY A 165 -19.97 -0.39 -15.24
CA GLY A 165 -21.42 -0.29 -15.45
C GLY A 165 -22.15 0.24 -14.24
N GLY A 166 -23.43 -0.16 -14.07
CA GLY A 166 -24.23 0.07 -12.86
C GLY A 166 -23.72 -0.75 -11.66
N ALA A 167 -24.59 -1.48 -10.95
CA ALA A 167 -24.19 -2.36 -9.84
C ALA A 167 -23.20 -3.45 -10.32
N THR A 168 -21.90 -3.16 -10.27
CA THR A 168 -20.83 -4.02 -10.76
C THR A 168 -19.66 -4.12 -9.78
N TYR A 169 -18.90 -5.20 -9.93
CA TYR A 169 -17.64 -5.47 -9.24
C TYR A 169 -16.53 -5.78 -10.27
N GLY A 170 -15.45 -4.99 -10.19
CA GLY A 170 -14.25 -5.18 -10.99
C GLY A 170 -13.07 -5.58 -10.13
N LEU A 171 -12.42 -6.71 -10.45
CA LEU A 171 -11.21 -7.16 -9.77
C LEU A 171 -10.04 -7.33 -10.76
N LEU A 172 -8.97 -6.57 -10.54
CA LEU A 172 -7.65 -6.84 -11.12
C LEU A 172 -6.79 -7.52 -10.06
N HIS A 173 -6.36 -8.74 -10.32
CA HIS A 173 -5.42 -9.48 -9.48
C HIS A 173 -4.09 -9.67 -10.22
N VAL A 174 -3.02 -9.12 -9.67
CA VAL A 174 -1.63 -9.38 -10.11
C VAL A 174 -0.96 -10.23 -9.05
N SER A 175 -0.68 -11.48 -9.39
CA SER A 175 0.04 -12.45 -8.55
C SER A 175 1.48 -12.66 -9.03
N GLY A 176 1.79 -12.29 -10.27
CA GLY A 176 3.13 -12.35 -10.85
C GLY A 176 3.19 -11.57 -12.17
N GLY A 177 4.30 -11.70 -12.91
CA GLY A 177 4.51 -10.98 -14.17
C GLY A 177 4.62 -9.46 -14.02
N THR A 178 4.44 -8.75 -15.15
CA THR A 178 4.59 -7.29 -15.23
C THR A 178 3.36 -6.66 -15.87
N LEU A 179 2.73 -5.73 -15.15
CA LEU A 179 1.81 -4.74 -15.72
C LEU A 179 2.58 -3.45 -15.98
N ALA A 180 2.76 -3.10 -17.24
CA ALA A 180 3.45 -1.90 -17.68
C ALA A 180 2.49 -0.93 -18.35
N LEU A 181 2.54 0.35 -17.95
CA LEU A 181 1.78 1.43 -18.58
C LEU A 181 2.74 2.45 -19.20
N PRO A 182 3.44 2.09 -20.29
CA PRO A 182 4.45 2.95 -20.88
C PRO A 182 3.85 4.29 -21.36
N LYS A 183 4.68 5.33 -21.32
CA LYS A 183 4.38 6.68 -21.83
C LYS A 183 4.22 6.63 -23.36
N PRO A 184 3.19 7.24 -23.99
CA PRO A 184 3.26 7.59 -25.38
C PRO A 184 4.19 8.79 -25.51
N VAL A 185 4.93 8.83 -26.62
CA VAL A 185 5.92 9.86 -26.93
C VAL A 185 5.32 11.30 -26.93
N TRP A 186 3.99 11.46 -26.90
CA TRP A 186 3.30 12.75 -27.04
C TRP A 186 1.98 12.87 -26.24
N SER A 187 2.00 13.25 -24.96
CA SER A 187 0.88 14.00 -24.34
C SER A 187 1.22 14.48 -22.93
N VAL A 188 0.88 15.74 -22.62
CA VAL A 188 1.00 16.37 -21.29
C VAL A 188 -0.19 16.06 -20.35
N ASP A 189 -1.26 15.42 -20.84
CA ASP A 189 -2.54 15.27 -20.08
C ASP A 189 -2.98 13.81 -19.83
N GLY A 190 -2.05 12.86 -19.83
CA GLY A 190 -2.35 11.42 -19.71
C GLY A 190 -2.20 10.87 -18.29
N ASN A 191 -3.13 11.18 -17.39
CA ASN A 191 -3.25 10.42 -16.13
C ASN A 191 -3.62 8.96 -16.45
N VAL A 192 -2.96 8.00 -15.81
CA VAL A 192 -3.44 6.61 -15.82
C VAL A 192 -4.61 6.53 -14.84
N LEU A 193 -5.76 6.15 -15.36
CA LEU A 193 -6.88 5.72 -14.55
C LEU A 193 -6.74 4.21 -14.36
N ILE A 194 -6.22 3.78 -13.20
CA ILE A 194 -6.59 2.46 -12.67
C ILE A 194 -7.94 2.63 -11.93
N GLY A 195 -8.91 3.22 -12.65
CA GLY A 195 -10.25 3.50 -12.18
C GLY A 195 -11.18 2.44 -12.75
N PHE A 196 -11.42 1.38 -12.00
CA PHE A 196 -12.37 0.34 -12.37
C PHE A 196 -13.78 0.76 -11.94
N GLY A 197 -14.68 0.98 -12.92
CA GLY A 197 -16.10 1.34 -12.76
C GLY A 197 -16.33 2.72 -12.11
N THR A 198 -17.14 3.64 -12.63
CA THR A 198 -18.48 3.46 -13.19
C THR A 198 -18.80 4.50 -14.25
N ILE A 199 -19.45 4.06 -15.34
CA ILE A 199 -20.34 4.96 -16.09
C ILE A 199 -21.75 4.67 -15.62
N THR A 200 -22.38 5.75 -15.11
CA THR A 200 -23.80 5.95 -14.85
C THR A 200 -24.51 4.87 -14.03
N ALA A 201 -24.80 5.12 -12.75
CA ALA A 201 -26.05 4.66 -12.15
C ALA A 201 -26.30 5.22 -10.74
N SER A 202 -27.57 5.32 -10.43
CA SER A 202 -28.22 5.32 -9.12
C SER A 202 -27.89 4.11 -8.21
N ALA A 203 -26.79 3.37 -8.44
CA ALA A 203 -26.46 2.11 -7.75
C ALA A 203 -24.97 2.00 -7.39
N ALA A 204 -24.67 1.37 -6.26
CA ALA A 204 -23.32 1.27 -5.72
C ALA A 204 -22.43 0.38 -6.58
N ALA A 205 -21.20 0.83 -6.83
CA ALA A 205 -20.20 0.08 -7.56
C ALA A 205 -18.90 -0.01 -6.80
N ARG A 206 -18.16 -1.09 -7.08
CA ARG A 206 -16.99 -1.46 -6.29
C ARG A 206 -15.86 -1.94 -7.17
N SER A 207 -14.66 -1.55 -6.82
CA SER A 207 -13.46 -2.02 -7.51
C SER A 207 -12.32 -2.35 -6.58
N GLU A 208 -11.58 -3.38 -6.97
CA GLU A 208 -10.45 -3.89 -6.21
C GLU A 208 -9.26 -4.17 -7.13
N VAL A 209 -8.10 -3.71 -6.69
CA VAL A 209 -6.80 -4.05 -7.25
C VAL A 209 -6.05 -4.80 -6.17
N TYR A 210 -5.80 -6.07 -6.41
CA TYR A 210 -5.03 -6.92 -5.51
C TYR A 210 -3.71 -7.26 -6.15
N LEU A 211 -2.62 -6.67 -5.65
CA LEU A 211 -1.27 -7.01 -6.03
C LEU A 211 -0.73 -7.93 -4.94
N SER A 212 -0.67 -9.24 -5.19
CA SER A 212 -0.13 -10.23 -4.27
C SER A 212 1.28 -10.70 -4.65
N GLY A 213 1.77 -10.26 -5.80
CA GLY A 213 3.12 -10.45 -6.30
C GLY A 213 3.31 -9.66 -7.60
N GLY A 214 4.42 -9.90 -8.30
CA GLY A 214 4.69 -9.26 -9.59
C GLY A 214 5.00 -7.76 -9.50
N THR A 215 5.11 -7.10 -10.66
CA THR A 215 5.47 -5.69 -10.76
C THR A 215 4.41 -4.90 -11.53
N VAL A 216 3.98 -3.76 -10.98
CA VAL A 216 3.16 -2.75 -11.65
C VAL A 216 3.99 -1.49 -11.82
N SER A 217 4.26 -1.09 -13.06
CA SER A 217 5.15 0.05 -13.36
C SER A 217 4.40 1.16 -14.10
N VAL A 218 4.22 2.28 -13.40
CA VAL A 218 3.53 3.50 -13.86
C VAL A 218 4.33 4.77 -13.50
N PRO A 219 5.66 4.80 -13.74
CA PRO A 219 6.60 5.70 -13.06
C PRO A 219 6.33 7.20 -13.22
N ASP A 220 5.74 7.61 -14.34
CA ASP A 220 5.46 9.01 -14.69
C ASP A 220 4.01 9.41 -14.46
N ARG A 221 3.18 8.53 -13.88
CA ARG A 221 1.73 8.69 -13.85
C ARG A 221 1.09 8.43 -12.50
N ALA A 222 -0.07 9.04 -12.33
CA ALA A 222 -0.93 8.79 -11.20
C ALA A 222 -1.55 7.39 -11.27
N VAL A 223 -1.70 6.74 -10.11
CA VAL A 223 -2.65 5.65 -9.89
C VAL A 223 -3.88 6.27 -9.23
N LEU A 224 -5.01 6.25 -9.91
CA LEU A 224 -6.22 6.93 -9.46
C LEU A 224 -7.30 5.94 -9.08
N LEU A 225 -7.66 5.93 -7.79
CA LEU A 225 -8.80 5.17 -7.30
C LEU A 225 -10.07 6.00 -7.46
N ALA A 226 -11.12 5.36 -8.00
CA ALA A 226 -12.42 5.96 -8.31
C ALA A 226 -12.33 7.21 -9.21
N GLY A 227 -11.56 7.11 -10.30
CA GLY A 227 -11.24 8.25 -11.17
C GLY A 227 -12.29 8.68 -12.21
N TRP A 228 -13.51 8.15 -12.17
CA TRP A 228 -14.57 8.53 -13.11
C TRP A 228 -15.97 8.27 -12.55
N THR A 229 -16.74 9.33 -12.31
CA THR A 229 -18.21 9.28 -12.21
C THR A 229 -18.78 10.44 -13.03
N THR A 230 -19.77 10.16 -13.88
CA THR A 230 -20.42 11.18 -14.73
C THR A 230 -21.66 11.81 -14.06
N GLU A 231 -21.96 11.49 -12.80
CA GLU A 231 -23.21 11.88 -12.15
C GLU A 231 -22.99 12.51 -10.77
N PRO A 232 -23.46 13.75 -10.53
CA PRO A 232 -23.30 14.46 -9.27
C PRO A 232 -24.29 14.08 -8.16
N SER A 233 -25.13 13.05 -8.32
CA SER A 233 -26.15 12.70 -7.30
C SER A 233 -25.50 12.05 -6.06
N GLY A 234 -25.32 12.84 -5.00
CA GLY A 234 -24.58 12.50 -3.78
C GLY A 234 -25.23 11.50 -2.81
N THR A 235 -25.96 10.49 -3.27
CA THR A 235 -26.71 9.55 -2.39
C THR A 235 -26.19 8.12 -2.37
N VAL A 236 -25.29 7.72 -3.28
CA VAL A 236 -24.83 6.33 -3.39
C VAL A 236 -23.35 6.22 -3.05
N ALA A 237 -23.02 5.36 -2.09
CA ALA A 237 -21.63 5.12 -1.69
C ALA A 237 -20.93 4.14 -2.64
N HIS A 238 -19.76 4.52 -3.14
CA HIS A 238 -18.88 3.65 -3.94
C HIS A 238 -17.62 3.28 -3.16
N GLU A 239 -17.00 2.16 -3.53
CA GLU A 239 -15.80 1.65 -2.87
C GLU A 239 -14.71 1.33 -3.89
N ALA A 240 -13.49 1.81 -3.63
CA ALA A 240 -12.31 1.47 -4.42
C ALA A 240 -11.18 1.07 -3.48
N VAL A 241 -10.57 -0.10 -3.72
CA VAL A 241 -9.49 -0.62 -2.89
C VAL A 241 -8.29 -0.99 -3.74
N LEU A 242 -7.12 -0.50 -3.34
CA LEU A 242 -5.83 -0.96 -3.84
C LEU A 242 -5.12 -1.67 -2.69
N THR A 243 -4.74 -2.92 -2.88
CA THR A 243 -3.97 -3.69 -1.91
C THR A 243 -2.64 -4.10 -2.53
N VAL A 244 -1.54 -3.75 -1.86
CA VAL A 244 -0.18 -4.15 -2.22
C VAL A 244 0.35 -5.07 -1.13
N ASP A 245 0.37 -6.36 -1.43
CA ASP A 245 0.56 -7.48 -0.53
C ASP A 245 1.79 -8.32 -0.93
N GLY A 246 2.21 -9.22 -0.05
CA GLY A 246 3.32 -10.14 -0.31
C GLY A 246 4.61 -9.39 -0.66
N ASP A 247 5.17 -9.72 -1.82
CA ASP A 247 6.38 -9.12 -2.39
C ASP A 247 6.08 -8.24 -3.61
N ALA A 248 4.81 -7.89 -3.84
CA ALA A 248 4.41 -7.07 -4.98
C ALA A 248 5.08 -5.69 -4.98
N VAL A 249 5.42 -5.19 -6.16
CA VAL A 249 6.00 -3.86 -6.34
C VAL A 249 5.09 -3.00 -7.20
N LEU A 250 4.67 -1.84 -6.67
CA LEU A 250 3.98 -0.79 -7.39
C LEU A 250 4.85 0.45 -7.47
N THR A 251 5.28 0.83 -8.67
CA THR A 251 6.00 2.07 -8.91
C THR A 251 5.09 3.07 -9.61
N GLY A 252 4.89 4.25 -9.04
CA GLY A 252 4.08 5.30 -9.64
C GLY A 252 4.60 6.71 -9.43
N ARG A 253 3.99 7.70 -10.08
CA ARG A 253 4.23 9.10 -9.73
C ARG A 253 3.52 9.44 -8.44
N ASN A 254 2.21 9.23 -8.38
CA ASN A 254 1.37 9.53 -7.23
C ASN A 254 0.22 8.52 -7.11
N ILE A 255 -0.40 8.45 -5.94
CA ILE A 255 -1.67 7.75 -5.72
C ILE A 255 -2.72 8.78 -5.31
N GLY A 256 -3.82 8.84 -6.06
CA GLY A 256 -4.99 9.66 -5.77
C GLY A 256 -6.15 8.81 -5.24
N LEU A 257 -6.60 9.09 -4.02
CA LEU A 257 -7.68 8.37 -3.34
C LEU A 257 -8.99 9.14 -3.47
N GLY A 258 -9.92 8.66 -4.31
CA GLY A 258 -11.26 9.23 -4.45
C GLY A 258 -11.34 10.32 -5.52
N ASN A 259 -10.84 10.08 -6.74
CA ASN A 259 -10.82 11.10 -7.79
C ASN A 259 -12.18 11.32 -8.50
N THR A 260 -13.20 11.78 -7.74
CA THR A 260 -14.53 12.16 -8.26
C THR A 260 -15.07 13.42 -7.58
N ALA A 261 -15.80 14.25 -8.34
CA ALA A 261 -16.41 15.50 -7.85
C ALA A 261 -17.67 15.29 -6.97
N SER A 262 -18.37 14.15 -7.10
CA SER A 262 -19.55 13.72 -6.31
C SER A 262 -19.95 12.33 -6.87
N PRO A 263 -19.97 11.21 -6.09
CA PRO A 263 -20.58 11.00 -4.76
C PRO A 263 -19.60 10.62 -3.64
N ALA A 264 -20.06 10.29 -2.43
CA ALA A 264 -19.25 9.81 -1.31
C ALA A 264 -18.53 8.48 -1.66
N VAL A 265 -17.24 8.56 -1.98
CA VAL A 265 -16.41 7.38 -2.25
C VAL A 265 -15.57 7.03 -1.03
N ARG A 266 -15.49 5.74 -0.71
CA ARG A 266 -14.44 5.21 0.17
C ARG A 266 -13.29 4.63 -0.67
N ALA A 267 -12.17 5.33 -0.71
CA ALA A 267 -10.96 4.90 -1.40
C ALA A 267 -9.91 4.45 -0.38
N THR A 268 -9.46 3.21 -0.49
CA THR A 268 -8.56 2.60 0.49
C THR A 268 -7.28 2.08 -0.16
N LEU A 269 -6.13 2.41 0.42
CA LEU A 269 -4.85 1.78 0.13
C LEU A 269 -4.47 0.85 1.29
N ASN A 270 -4.28 -0.44 1.02
CA ASN A 270 -3.77 -1.42 1.97
C ASN A 270 -2.33 -1.82 1.62
N LEU A 271 -1.43 -1.75 2.58
CA LEU A 271 -0.03 -2.14 2.51
C LEU A 271 0.17 -3.39 3.38
N ASN A 272 0.17 -4.58 2.78
CA ASN A 272 0.15 -5.86 3.49
C ASN A 272 1.46 -6.66 3.39
N GLY A 273 2.49 -6.08 2.78
CA GLY A 273 3.81 -6.70 2.61
C GLY A 273 4.65 -6.04 1.52
N GLY A 274 4.01 -5.72 0.39
CA GLY A 274 4.69 -5.22 -0.79
C GLY A 274 5.18 -3.77 -0.70
N LEU A 275 5.80 -3.32 -1.77
CA LEU A 275 6.40 -2.00 -1.91
C LEU A 275 5.53 -1.09 -2.77
N VAL A 276 5.16 0.07 -2.24
CA VAL A 276 4.63 1.20 -3.00
C VAL A 276 5.72 2.26 -3.10
N ASP A 277 6.14 2.58 -4.32
CA ASP A 277 7.26 3.46 -4.62
C ASP A 277 6.80 4.68 -5.45
N LEU A 278 6.77 5.86 -4.85
CA LEU A 278 6.19 7.08 -5.41
C LEU A 278 7.24 8.17 -5.65
N SER A 279 7.01 9.06 -6.63
CA SER A 279 7.85 10.25 -6.86
C SER A 279 7.13 11.58 -6.60
N TYR A 280 5.90 11.54 -6.08
CA TYR A 280 5.08 12.72 -5.81
C TYR A 280 4.14 12.45 -4.61
N TYR A 281 2.83 12.69 -4.73
CA TYR A 281 1.91 12.58 -3.59
C TYR A 281 1.25 11.20 -3.40
N LEU A 282 0.95 10.87 -2.15
CA LEU A 282 -0.19 10.03 -1.76
C LEU A 282 -1.24 10.97 -1.18
N SER A 283 -2.41 11.09 -1.81
CA SER A 283 -3.36 12.13 -1.38
C SER A 283 -4.82 11.76 -1.61
N ARG A 284 -5.68 12.35 -0.78
CA ARG A 284 -7.13 12.33 -0.99
C ARG A 284 -7.49 13.30 -2.10
N TRP A 285 -8.23 12.81 -3.09
CA TRP A 285 -8.66 13.59 -4.25
C TRP A 285 -10.19 13.75 -4.23
N GLY A 286 -10.71 14.52 -5.18
CA GLY A 286 -12.15 14.69 -5.40
C GLY A 286 -12.89 15.51 -4.34
N GLY A 287 -14.21 15.35 -4.31
CA GLY A 287 -15.15 16.12 -3.50
C GLY A 287 -14.96 15.95 -1.99
N ALA A 288 -15.52 16.89 -1.20
CA ALA A 288 -15.35 16.93 0.26
C ALA A 288 -15.88 15.67 0.99
N ASN A 289 -16.82 14.95 0.38
CA ASN A 289 -17.44 13.74 0.97
C ASN A 289 -16.63 12.46 0.72
N ASN A 290 -15.56 12.52 -0.05
CA ASN A 290 -14.71 11.36 -0.29
C ASN A 290 -13.90 11.03 0.95
N GLN A 291 -13.89 9.76 1.32
CA GLN A 291 -13.12 9.23 2.42
C GLN A 291 -11.89 8.51 1.86
N ALA A 292 -10.72 8.92 2.30
CA ALA A 292 -9.46 8.26 2.01
C ALA A 292 -8.96 7.54 3.26
N ALA A 293 -8.60 6.26 3.10
CA ALA A 293 -7.99 5.47 4.15
C ALA A 293 -6.69 4.84 3.66
N VAL A 294 -5.69 4.79 4.55
CA VAL A 294 -4.43 4.07 4.31
C VAL A 294 -4.21 3.12 5.48
N ASN A 295 -3.98 1.85 5.16
CA ASN A 295 -3.80 0.80 6.14
C ASN A 295 -2.41 0.18 5.97
N PHE A 296 -1.60 0.23 7.03
CA PHE A 296 -0.35 -0.49 7.13
C PHE A 296 -0.60 -1.78 7.91
N ASN A 297 -0.45 -2.93 7.28
CA ASN A 297 -0.47 -4.25 7.92
C ASN A 297 0.71 -5.08 7.40
N GLY A 298 1.88 -4.44 7.48
CA GLY A 298 3.10 -4.77 6.77
C GLY A 298 3.42 -3.69 5.73
N GLY A 299 4.17 -4.08 4.71
CA GLY A 299 4.42 -3.23 3.55
C GLY A 299 5.38 -2.07 3.77
N THR A 300 5.79 -1.50 2.65
CA THR A 300 6.67 -0.33 2.59
C THR A 300 6.08 0.73 1.68
N LEU A 301 5.99 1.96 2.17
CA LEU A 301 5.73 3.14 1.38
C LEU A 301 7.02 3.94 1.24
N ARG A 302 7.52 4.05 0.02
CA ARG A 302 8.76 4.73 -0.33
C ARG A 302 8.51 5.96 -1.17
N TRP A 303 9.26 7.02 -0.88
CA TRP A 303 9.34 8.22 -1.71
C TRP A 303 10.71 8.36 -2.36
N ARG A 304 10.72 8.46 -3.68
CA ARG A 304 11.90 8.71 -4.51
C ARG A 304 12.35 10.19 -4.40
N PRO A 305 13.60 10.52 -4.78
CA PRO A 305 14.06 11.90 -4.88
C PRO A 305 13.14 12.81 -5.71
N GLY A 306 13.04 14.08 -5.31
CA GLY A 306 12.22 15.09 -6.00
C GLY A 306 10.77 15.20 -5.51
N VAL A 307 10.45 14.62 -4.34
CA VAL A 307 9.12 14.67 -3.76
C VAL A 307 8.80 16.02 -3.09
N PRO A 308 7.51 16.37 -3.00
CA PRO A 308 7.06 17.54 -2.25
C PRO A 308 7.41 17.44 -0.76
N VAL A 309 7.44 18.60 -0.09
CA VAL A 309 7.72 18.67 1.35
C VAL A 309 6.70 17.89 2.17
N SER A 310 5.42 17.90 1.80
CA SER A 310 4.34 17.16 2.49
C SER A 310 3.70 16.13 1.56
N PRO A 311 4.33 14.98 1.31
CA PRO A 311 3.94 14.07 0.24
C PRO A 311 2.71 13.22 0.60
N ILE A 312 2.25 13.25 1.86
CA ILE A 312 0.95 12.70 2.29
C ILE A 312 0.01 13.88 2.53
N SER A 313 -1.09 13.97 1.77
CA SER A 313 -1.98 15.15 1.85
C SER A 313 -3.46 14.79 1.89
N GLY A 314 -4.21 15.43 2.79
CA GLY A 314 -5.66 15.32 2.88
C GLY A 314 -6.20 13.98 3.38
N ILE A 315 -5.35 13.15 3.99
CA ILE A 315 -5.70 11.82 4.52
C ILE A 315 -5.67 11.88 6.04
N SER A 316 -6.82 11.69 6.68
CA SER A 316 -6.98 11.71 8.14
C SER A 316 -7.10 10.32 8.77
N ASN A 317 -7.29 9.27 7.98
CA ASN A 317 -7.43 7.90 8.46
C ASN A 317 -6.26 7.03 8.00
N ILE A 318 -5.16 7.09 8.75
CA ILE A 318 -3.99 6.23 8.56
C ILE A 318 -3.87 5.27 9.74
N THR A 319 -4.10 3.99 9.48
CA THR A 319 -4.17 2.95 10.52
C THR A 319 -3.01 1.97 10.38
N VAL A 320 -2.33 1.68 11.48
CA VAL A 320 -1.26 0.69 11.57
C VAL A 320 -1.78 -0.52 12.34
N PHE A 321 -1.88 -1.66 11.67
CA PHE A 321 -2.30 -2.95 12.20
C PHE A 321 -1.13 -3.70 12.82
N ALA A 322 -1.41 -4.84 13.45
CA ALA A 322 -0.45 -5.63 14.24
C ALA A 322 0.85 -5.99 13.48
N ARG A 323 0.79 -6.20 12.16
CA ARG A 323 1.99 -6.50 11.34
C ARG A 323 2.86 -5.26 11.05
N GLY A 324 2.45 -4.08 11.50
CA GLY A 324 3.24 -2.86 11.42
C GLY A 324 3.23 -2.23 10.03
N GLY A 325 4.31 -1.52 9.70
CA GLY A 325 4.52 -0.93 8.39
C GLY A 325 5.85 -0.19 8.30
N THR A 326 6.26 0.19 7.09
CA THR A 326 7.51 0.92 6.85
C THR A 326 7.28 2.18 6.03
N ILE A 327 7.85 3.28 6.49
CA ILE A 327 8.08 4.51 5.72
C ILE A 327 9.56 4.52 5.32
N ASP A 328 9.82 4.44 4.02
CA ASP A 328 11.17 4.52 3.44
C ASP A 328 11.39 5.91 2.84
N ALA A 329 12.20 6.71 3.54
CA ALA A 329 12.57 8.05 3.14
C ALA A 329 13.76 8.02 2.16
N GLY A 330 13.45 7.71 0.89
CA GLY A 330 14.37 7.93 -0.23
C GLY A 330 14.60 9.42 -0.56
N ALA A 331 13.88 10.32 0.11
CA ALA A 331 14.07 11.77 0.11
C ALA A 331 13.61 12.35 1.46
N SER A 332 14.05 13.57 1.79
CA SER A 332 13.61 14.24 3.02
C SER A 332 12.21 14.85 2.86
N PHE A 333 11.32 14.61 3.83
CA PHE A 333 9.96 15.17 3.81
C PHE A 333 9.39 15.35 5.23
N ARG A 334 8.27 16.06 5.31
CA ARG A 334 7.46 16.31 6.49
C ARG A 334 6.09 15.63 6.32
N THR A 335 5.52 15.04 7.37
CA THR A 335 4.15 14.53 7.34
C THR A 335 3.26 15.32 8.28
N GLU A 336 2.17 15.83 7.72
CA GLU A 336 1.08 16.51 8.44
C GLU A 336 -0.16 15.61 8.56
N ALA A 337 0.08 14.30 8.61
CA ALA A 337 -0.97 13.29 8.76
C ALA A 337 -0.79 12.54 10.08
N SER A 338 -1.91 12.22 10.73
CA SER A 338 -1.92 11.46 11.97
C SER A 338 -2.01 9.97 11.70
N PHE A 339 -1.07 9.21 12.24
CA PHE A 339 -1.01 7.76 12.27
C PHE A 339 -1.57 7.26 13.61
N ARG A 340 -2.32 6.16 13.58
CA ARG A 340 -2.84 5.50 14.79
C ARG A 340 -2.74 3.99 14.68
N THR A 341 -2.76 3.31 15.83
CA THR A 341 -2.84 1.84 15.86
C THR A 341 -4.29 1.37 15.74
N ALA A 342 -4.51 0.23 15.07
CA ALA A 342 -5.79 -0.46 15.06
C ALA A 342 -6.21 -0.92 16.47
N LYS A 343 -7.51 -0.96 16.78
CA LYS A 343 -8.03 -1.30 18.12
C LYS A 343 -8.87 -2.59 18.15
N GLY A 344 -8.95 -3.21 19.33
CA GLY A 344 -9.81 -4.38 19.58
C GLY A 344 -9.34 -5.64 18.85
N TYR A 345 -10.29 -6.38 18.27
CA TYR A 345 -10.03 -7.52 17.39
C TYR A 345 -10.20 -7.11 15.93
N GLY A 346 -9.60 -7.88 15.03
CA GLY A 346 -9.83 -7.82 13.59
C GLY A 346 -10.05 -9.22 13.02
N VAL A 347 -10.49 -9.30 11.77
CA VAL A 347 -10.58 -10.55 11.01
C VAL A 347 -9.18 -11.15 10.85
N GLY A 348 -8.96 -12.32 11.44
CA GLY A 348 -7.71 -13.04 11.37
C GLY A 348 -7.59 -13.86 10.10
N ALA A 349 -8.56 -14.73 9.83
CA ALA A 349 -8.60 -15.56 8.63
C ALA A 349 -10.03 -15.77 8.13
N ILE A 350 -10.15 -16.05 6.83
CA ILE A 350 -11.38 -16.51 6.20
C ILE A 350 -11.06 -17.83 5.51
N THR A 351 -11.69 -18.91 5.98
CA THR A 351 -11.45 -20.27 5.48
C THR A 351 -12.61 -20.70 4.62
N VAL A 352 -12.33 -21.00 3.35
CA VAL A 352 -13.33 -21.50 2.39
C VAL A 352 -13.69 -22.94 2.76
N SER A 353 -14.97 -23.18 3.06
CA SER A 353 -15.51 -24.52 3.34
C SER A 353 -16.20 -25.13 2.12
N ASN A 354 -16.73 -24.29 1.23
CA ASN A 354 -17.23 -24.68 -0.07
C ASN A 354 -16.71 -23.67 -1.11
N PRO A 355 -15.95 -24.10 -2.13
CA PRO A 355 -15.40 -23.19 -3.13
C PRO A 355 -16.47 -22.69 -4.13
N GLY A 356 -17.67 -23.28 -4.12
CA GLY A 356 -18.70 -23.03 -5.13
C GLY A 356 -18.23 -23.42 -6.54
N SER A 357 -19.00 -23.04 -7.56
CA SER A 357 -18.64 -23.32 -8.95
C SER A 357 -19.32 -22.38 -9.95
N GLY A 358 -18.80 -22.32 -11.17
CA GLY A 358 -19.43 -21.63 -12.31
C GLY A 358 -19.17 -20.12 -12.36
N TYR A 359 -18.24 -19.61 -11.57
CA TYR A 359 -17.93 -18.18 -11.51
C TYR A 359 -17.17 -17.72 -12.76
N GLY A 360 -17.85 -16.92 -13.59
CA GLY A 360 -17.30 -16.24 -14.76
C GLY A 360 -16.66 -14.88 -14.44
N ALA A 361 -16.86 -14.36 -13.23
CA ALA A 361 -16.11 -13.27 -12.62
C ALA A 361 -15.90 -13.58 -11.13
N ALA A 362 -14.94 -12.93 -10.47
CA ALA A 362 -14.74 -13.13 -9.04
C ALA A 362 -15.95 -12.58 -8.25
N PRO A 363 -16.53 -13.33 -7.30
CA PRO A 363 -17.53 -12.78 -6.41
C PRO A 363 -16.89 -11.80 -5.42
N ARG A 364 -17.61 -10.76 -5.06
CA ARG A 364 -17.23 -9.88 -3.97
C ARG A 364 -17.38 -10.60 -2.64
N VAL A 365 -16.38 -10.49 -1.77
CA VAL A 365 -16.47 -10.97 -0.38
C VAL A 365 -17.11 -9.88 0.48
N VAL A 366 -18.17 -10.22 1.20
CA VAL A 366 -18.84 -9.34 2.16
C VAL A 366 -18.72 -9.95 3.54
N ILE A 367 -18.13 -9.18 4.45
CA ILE A 367 -18.00 -9.53 5.86
C ILE A 367 -19.01 -8.68 6.63
N ALA A 368 -19.86 -9.30 7.43
CA ALA A 368 -20.91 -8.62 8.19
C ALA A 368 -21.11 -9.22 9.58
N GLY A 369 -21.68 -8.44 10.49
CA GLY A 369 -21.87 -8.81 11.91
C GLY A 369 -20.77 -8.25 12.82
N GLY A 370 -20.92 -8.47 14.12
CA GLY A 370 -20.04 -7.95 15.17
C GLY A 370 -20.15 -6.44 15.42
N SER A 371 -19.33 -5.93 16.34
CA SER A 371 -19.25 -4.50 16.70
C SER A 371 -18.21 -3.72 15.90
N GLY A 372 -17.32 -4.40 15.19
CA GLY A 372 -16.23 -3.79 14.44
C GLY A 372 -16.62 -3.29 13.05
N SER A 373 -15.64 -2.75 12.34
CA SER A 373 -15.82 -2.19 11.00
C SER A 373 -14.58 -2.35 10.13
N ASN A 374 -14.69 -1.94 8.86
CA ASN A 374 -13.59 -1.77 7.91
C ASN A 374 -12.81 -3.03 7.49
N ALA A 375 -13.30 -4.23 7.82
CA ALA A 375 -12.73 -5.46 7.29
C ALA A 375 -13.01 -5.61 5.79
N THR A 376 -11.98 -5.93 5.01
CA THR A 376 -12.09 -6.14 3.55
C THR A 376 -11.35 -7.42 3.16
N ALA A 377 -11.83 -8.10 2.12
CA ALA A 377 -11.21 -9.31 1.61
C ALA A 377 -11.51 -9.48 0.11
N VAL A 378 -10.63 -10.19 -0.59
CA VAL A 378 -10.78 -10.53 -2.02
C VAL A 378 -10.96 -12.03 -2.18
N ALA A 379 -11.85 -12.45 -3.09
CA ALA A 379 -11.95 -13.85 -3.50
C ALA A 379 -10.91 -14.12 -4.60
N VAL A 380 -9.94 -14.97 -4.30
CA VAL A 380 -8.97 -15.45 -5.29
C VAL A 380 -9.57 -16.65 -5.98
N MET A 381 -9.76 -16.53 -7.29
CA MET A 381 -10.45 -17.53 -8.11
C MET A 381 -9.47 -18.50 -8.72
N SER A 382 -9.87 -19.76 -8.86
CA SER A 382 -9.20 -20.74 -9.71
C SER A 382 -9.47 -20.46 -11.19
N ARG A 383 -8.62 -21.00 -12.06
CA ARG A 383 -8.77 -20.90 -13.51
C ARG A 383 -10.14 -21.42 -13.98
N THR A 384 -10.65 -22.46 -13.33
CA THR A 384 -11.90 -23.15 -13.65
C THR A 384 -13.16 -22.46 -13.11
N GLY A 385 -13.04 -21.38 -12.34
CA GLY A 385 -14.20 -20.60 -11.85
C GLY A 385 -14.76 -21.09 -10.53
N THR A 386 -13.87 -21.40 -9.57
CA THR A 386 -14.19 -21.69 -8.17
C THR A 386 -13.43 -20.73 -7.25
N VAL A 387 -13.94 -20.45 -6.05
CA VAL A 387 -13.20 -19.66 -5.04
C VAL A 387 -12.11 -20.56 -4.44
N GLU A 388 -10.85 -20.28 -4.76
CA GLU A 388 -9.70 -21.06 -4.29
C GLU A 388 -9.33 -20.70 -2.85
N ARG A 389 -9.27 -19.39 -2.56
CA ARG A 389 -9.04 -18.85 -1.22
C ARG A 389 -9.66 -17.47 -1.09
N VAL A 390 -9.80 -17.00 0.15
CA VAL A 390 -10.12 -15.62 0.46
C VAL A 390 -8.91 -14.96 1.09
N ALA A 391 -8.45 -13.85 0.51
CA ALA A 391 -7.35 -13.07 1.10
C ALA A 391 -7.94 -11.89 1.87
N VAL A 392 -7.66 -11.82 3.17
CA VAL A 392 -8.02 -10.67 4.00
C VAL A 392 -7.12 -9.50 3.61
N THR A 393 -7.69 -8.47 3.00
CA THR A 393 -6.95 -7.29 2.53
C THR A 393 -6.89 -6.19 3.58
N CYS A 394 -7.85 -6.16 4.50
CA CYS A 394 -7.78 -5.38 5.73
C CYS A 394 -8.47 -6.18 6.85
N PRO A 395 -7.81 -6.42 8.01
CA PRO A 395 -8.45 -7.10 9.14
C PRO A 395 -9.68 -6.36 9.67
N GLY A 396 -9.77 -5.04 9.47
CA GLY A 396 -10.72 -4.21 10.21
C GLY A 396 -10.40 -4.14 11.70
N GLU A 397 -11.21 -3.41 12.44
CA GLU A 397 -10.94 -3.12 13.86
C GLU A 397 -12.21 -2.89 14.65
N GLY A 398 -12.09 -2.88 15.98
CA GLY A 398 -13.19 -2.60 16.90
C GLY A 398 -14.12 -3.79 17.15
N TYR A 399 -13.77 -4.99 16.67
CA TYR A 399 -14.50 -6.21 17.01
C TYR A 399 -14.21 -6.62 18.46
N ALA A 400 -15.19 -7.25 19.10
CA ALA A 400 -15.04 -7.90 20.40
C ALA A 400 -14.64 -9.38 20.24
N PRO A 401 -13.97 -10.01 21.22
CA PRO A 401 -13.58 -11.42 21.13
C PRO A 401 -14.75 -12.40 20.91
N ALA A 402 -15.96 -12.01 21.35
CA ALA A 402 -17.17 -12.83 21.25
C ALA A 402 -18.05 -12.46 20.03
N ASP A 403 -17.62 -11.54 19.17
CA ASP A 403 -18.38 -11.16 17.99
C ASP A 403 -18.52 -12.34 17.02
N VAL A 404 -19.72 -12.48 16.45
CA VAL A 404 -20.02 -13.46 15.40
C VAL A 404 -20.12 -12.73 14.08
N LEU A 405 -19.24 -13.08 13.15
CA LEU A 405 -19.21 -12.54 11.80
C LEU A 405 -19.70 -13.59 10.80
N SER A 406 -20.21 -13.12 9.67
CA SER A 406 -20.62 -13.92 8.53
C SER A 406 -19.89 -13.47 7.27
N VAL A 407 -19.62 -14.41 6.38
CA VAL A 407 -19.03 -14.16 5.07
C VAL A 407 -20.03 -14.55 3.99
N SER A 408 -20.29 -13.65 3.05
CA SER A 408 -21.08 -13.94 1.86
C SER A 408 -20.31 -13.58 0.59
N PHE A 409 -20.55 -14.37 -0.47
CA PHE A 409 -19.99 -14.17 -1.79
C PHE A 409 -21.07 -13.58 -2.68
N VAL A 410 -20.94 -12.29 -2.99
CA VAL A 410 -21.96 -11.52 -3.71
C VAL A 410 -21.49 -11.22 -5.11
N VAL A 411 -22.37 -11.47 -6.07
CA VAL A 411 -22.22 -11.04 -7.45
C VAL A 411 -23.23 -9.92 -7.67
N PRO A 412 -22.78 -8.65 -7.84
CA PRO A 412 -23.70 -7.52 -7.97
C PRO A 412 -24.53 -7.54 -9.25
N SER A 413 -23.97 -8.04 -10.35
CA SER A 413 -24.65 -8.04 -11.64
C SER A 413 -25.55 -9.26 -11.86
N SER A 414 -26.69 -9.05 -12.52
CA SER A 414 -27.68 -10.09 -12.79
C SER A 414 -27.50 -10.68 -14.19
N GLY A 415 -27.27 -11.99 -14.33
CA GLY A 415 -27.22 -12.66 -15.64
C GLY A 415 -26.67 -14.08 -15.60
N VAL A 416 -26.10 -14.56 -16.70
CA VAL A 416 -25.61 -15.94 -16.84
C VAL A 416 -24.10 -16.04 -16.63
N GLY A 417 -23.64 -17.13 -16.01
CA GLY A 417 -22.22 -17.39 -15.80
C GLY A 417 -21.64 -16.79 -14.52
N TYR A 418 -22.47 -16.48 -13.53
CA TYR A 418 -22.03 -15.95 -12.23
C TYR A 418 -21.82 -17.01 -11.15
N GLY A 419 -22.10 -18.27 -11.44
CA GLY A 419 -21.87 -19.35 -10.49
C GLY A 419 -22.59 -19.17 -9.16
N GLY A 420 -22.20 -19.98 -8.17
CA GLY A 420 -22.74 -19.86 -6.82
C GLY A 420 -22.27 -20.98 -5.89
N GLY A 421 -22.78 -20.93 -4.66
CA GLY A 421 -22.58 -21.98 -3.65
C GLY A 421 -21.30 -21.86 -2.83
N ALA A 422 -20.49 -20.81 -3.01
CA ALA A 422 -19.32 -20.60 -2.17
C ALA A 422 -19.73 -20.30 -0.72
N GLN A 423 -19.00 -20.88 0.24
CA GLN A 423 -19.19 -20.71 1.68
C GLN A 423 -17.83 -20.62 2.37
N ALA A 424 -17.75 -19.78 3.40
CA ALA A 424 -16.55 -19.61 4.19
C ALA A 424 -16.88 -19.29 5.65
N GLY A 425 -16.01 -19.73 6.56
CA GLY A 425 -15.99 -19.31 7.96
C GLY A 425 -15.00 -18.19 8.18
N VAL A 426 -15.20 -17.40 9.24
CA VAL A 426 -14.33 -16.28 9.62
C VAL A 426 -13.91 -16.42 11.08
N THR A 427 -12.65 -16.09 11.36
CA THR A 427 -12.11 -16.06 12.72
C THR A 427 -11.63 -14.65 13.06
N LEU A 428 -11.76 -14.28 14.34
CA LEU A 428 -11.23 -13.04 14.88
C LEU A 428 -9.87 -13.28 15.54
N ALA A 429 -9.01 -12.27 15.48
CA ALA A 429 -7.72 -12.23 16.16
C ALA A 429 -7.54 -10.89 16.87
N ALA A 430 -6.94 -10.90 18.06
CA ALA A 430 -6.63 -9.69 18.79
C ALA A 430 -5.62 -8.84 18.00
N GLN A 431 -5.83 -7.53 17.95
CA GLN A 431 -4.81 -6.63 17.43
C GLN A 431 -3.63 -6.62 18.41
N GLY A 432 -2.46 -7.05 17.93
CA GLY A 432 -1.22 -6.97 18.69
C GLY A 432 -0.59 -5.57 18.66
N THR A 433 0.47 -5.38 19.44
CA THR A 433 1.26 -4.15 19.40
C THR A 433 2.02 -4.03 18.08
N ALA A 434 1.70 -3.01 17.29
CA ALA A 434 2.33 -2.78 15.99
C ALA A 434 3.75 -2.20 16.12
N THR A 435 4.62 -2.53 15.18
CA THR A 435 5.91 -1.84 14.99
C THR A 435 5.89 -1.03 13.70
N PHE A 436 6.05 0.29 13.79
CA PHE A 436 6.12 1.18 12.64
C PHE A 436 7.57 1.64 12.41
N THR A 437 8.09 1.43 11.21
CA THR A 437 9.52 1.55 10.93
C THR A 437 9.81 2.72 9.99
N LYS A 438 10.78 3.56 10.36
CA LYS A 438 11.45 4.52 9.48
C LYS A 438 12.71 3.88 8.88
N LYS A 439 12.80 3.90 7.55
CA LYS A 439 13.94 3.51 6.72
C LYS A 439 14.38 4.61 5.75
N GLY A 440 15.46 4.38 4.99
CA GLY A 440 16.01 5.33 4.04
C GLY A 440 16.90 6.37 4.71
N GLU A 441 17.94 6.81 4.00
CA GLU A 441 19.00 7.68 4.53
C GLU A 441 18.54 9.09 4.92
N HIS A 442 17.39 9.52 4.39
CA HIS A 442 16.91 10.89 4.53
C HIS A 442 16.05 11.12 5.78
N THR A 443 15.67 12.38 5.98
CA THR A 443 14.89 12.82 7.14
C THR A 443 13.40 12.66 6.91
N TRP A 444 12.72 11.97 7.81
CA TRP A 444 11.28 12.07 7.96
C TRP A 444 10.95 12.96 9.16
N THR A 445 10.28 14.08 8.93
CA THR A 445 9.79 14.97 9.97
C THR A 445 8.32 14.70 10.25
N VAL A 446 7.97 14.30 11.47
CA VAL A 446 6.60 14.18 11.93
C VAL A 446 6.17 15.50 12.53
N ALA A 447 5.09 16.06 12.01
CA ALA A 447 4.71 17.45 12.23
C ALA A 447 3.26 17.63 12.68
N GLU A 448 2.68 16.56 13.18
CA GLU A 448 1.34 16.54 13.75
C GLU A 448 1.36 15.63 14.96
N THR A 449 0.35 15.75 15.82
CA THR A 449 0.15 14.80 16.92
C THR A 449 -0.37 13.46 16.38
N ASN A 450 0.23 12.36 16.81
CA ASN A 450 -0.08 11.01 16.31
C ASN A 450 -0.65 10.10 17.39
N GLY A 451 -1.81 9.50 17.12
CA GLY A 451 -2.44 8.52 18.00
C GLY A 451 -1.78 7.12 18.00
N PHE A 452 -0.55 6.99 17.48
CA PHE A 452 0.17 5.73 17.41
C PHE A 452 0.76 5.36 18.77
N ASP A 453 0.35 4.20 19.30
CA ASP A 453 0.72 3.71 20.63
C ASP A 453 1.53 2.40 20.60
N GLY A 454 2.07 2.04 19.43
CA GLY A 454 2.95 0.89 19.24
C GLY A 454 4.43 1.19 19.47
N PHE A 455 5.29 0.41 18.82
CA PHE A 455 6.72 0.65 18.76
C PHE A 455 7.08 1.43 17.51
N PHE A 456 7.80 2.54 17.66
CA PHE A 456 8.32 3.29 16.53
C PHE A 456 9.80 2.99 16.39
N LYS A 457 10.17 2.28 15.32
CA LYS A 457 11.55 1.89 15.03
C LYS A 457 12.20 2.84 14.04
N VAL A 458 13.34 3.41 14.40
CA VAL A 458 14.22 4.18 13.50
C VAL A 458 15.37 3.27 13.08
N ALA A 459 15.23 2.66 11.90
CA ALA A 459 16.21 1.72 11.38
C ALA A 459 17.31 2.42 10.57
N GLU A 460 16.98 3.47 9.82
CA GLU A 460 17.92 4.19 8.95
C GLU A 460 17.57 5.69 8.86
N GLY A 461 18.58 6.51 8.56
CA GLY A 461 18.44 7.96 8.37
C GLY A 461 17.97 8.68 9.63
N TYR A 462 17.15 9.72 9.44
CA TYR A 462 16.73 10.62 10.53
C TYR A 462 15.21 10.62 10.71
N LEU A 463 14.75 10.51 11.95
CA LEU A 463 13.38 10.82 12.38
C LEU A 463 13.41 12.12 13.19
N THR A 464 12.63 13.11 12.80
CA THR A 464 12.51 14.39 13.50
C THR A 464 11.08 14.60 13.97
N LEU A 465 10.87 15.03 15.22
CA LEU A 465 9.54 15.45 15.70
C LEU A 465 9.50 16.98 15.79
N ALA A 466 8.53 17.59 15.13
CA ALA A 466 8.40 19.04 15.01
C ALA A 466 7.21 19.63 15.78
N GLU A 467 6.54 18.82 16.62
CA GLU A 467 5.43 19.26 17.47
C GLU A 467 5.65 18.82 18.92
N ASN A 468 5.16 19.62 19.87
CA ASN A 468 5.05 19.22 21.27
C ASN A 468 4.13 18.01 21.38
N ALA A 469 4.54 17.01 22.17
CA ALA A 469 3.80 15.76 22.32
C ALA A 469 3.40 15.13 20.98
N ALA A 470 4.25 15.19 19.94
CA ALA A 470 3.99 14.59 18.63
C ALA A 470 3.64 13.09 18.72
N LEU A 471 4.18 12.38 19.71
CA LEU A 471 3.93 10.96 20.00
C LEU A 471 3.43 10.74 21.44
N PRO A 472 2.20 11.19 21.78
CA PRO A 472 1.68 11.28 23.14
C PRO A 472 1.27 9.92 23.74
N ALA A 473 1.12 8.88 22.93
CA ALA A 473 0.69 7.55 23.36
C ALA A 473 1.72 6.45 23.06
N LEU A 474 2.87 6.80 22.47
CA LEU A 474 3.89 5.84 22.06
C LEU A 474 4.36 4.92 23.19
N ASN A 475 4.39 3.62 22.94
CA ASN A 475 4.90 2.67 23.92
C ASN A 475 6.44 2.67 23.96
N SER A 476 7.09 2.57 22.79
CA SER A 476 8.54 2.57 22.72
C SER A 476 9.08 3.26 21.46
N LEU A 477 10.12 4.06 21.66
CA LEU A 477 10.99 4.55 20.59
C LEU A 477 12.21 3.64 20.50
N VAL A 478 12.40 3.00 19.35
CA VAL A 478 13.47 2.01 19.13
C VAL A 478 14.46 2.53 18.10
N LEU A 479 15.68 2.82 18.53
CA LEU A 479 16.80 3.18 17.65
C LEU A 479 17.57 1.92 17.30
N ALA A 480 17.62 1.57 16.03
CA ALA A 480 18.17 0.30 15.55
C ALA A 480 18.93 0.48 14.23
N GLY A 481 19.77 1.52 14.18
CA GLY A 481 20.60 1.89 13.05
C GLY A 481 20.46 3.35 12.61
N GLY A 482 19.34 4.02 12.94
CA GLY A 482 19.09 5.41 12.58
C GLY A 482 19.13 6.39 13.75
N THR A 483 18.93 7.67 13.42
CA THR A 483 19.00 8.79 14.37
C THR A 483 17.61 9.38 14.63
N PHE A 484 17.25 9.53 15.90
CA PHE A 484 16.15 10.39 16.31
C PHE A 484 16.68 11.79 16.63
N THR A 485 16.00 12.83 16.16
CA THR A 485 16.33 14.23 16.43
C THR A 485 15.12 14.97 17.00
N GLY A 486 15.21 15.41 18.26
CA GLY A 486 14.26 16.36 18.83
C GLY A 486 14.51 17.77 18.27
N GLN A 487 13.49 18.61 18.15
CA GLN A 487 13.67 20.02 17.74
C GLN A 487 13.87 20.95 18.94
N ALA A 488 14.44 22.13 18.65
CA ALA A 488 14.75 23.14 19.65
C ALA A 488 13.46 23.73 20.25
N GLY A 489 13.36 23.75 21.58
CA GLY A 489 12.18 24.29 22.28
C GLY A 489 10.95 23.38 22.25
N ILE A 490 11.14 22.10 21.90
CA ILE A 490 10.11 21.06 21.99
C ILE A 490 10.38 20.15 23.18
N ASP A 491 9.53 20.26 24.19
CA ASP A 491 9.53 19.41 25.38
C ASP A 491 8.66 18.18 25.16
N ASP A 492 9.11 17.04 25.71
CA ASP A 492 8.34 15.79 25.78
C ASP A 492 7.64 15.44 24.45
N ALA A 493 8.38 15.56 23.34
CA ALA A 493 7.90 15.22 21.98
C ALA A 493 7.42 13.76 21.91
N VAL A 494 8.02 12.90 22.73
CA VAL A 494 7.51 11.57 23.07
C VAL A 494 6.96 11.60 24.49
N ASN A 495 5.86 10.88 24.76
CA ASN A 495 5.33 10.82 26.11
C ASN A 495 6.31 10.22 27.13
N ALA A 496 6.22 10.70 28.38
CA ALA A 496 7.08 10.29 29.48
C ALA A 496 6.92 8.82 29.90
N GLY A 497 5.81 8.16 29.54
CA GLY A 497 5.59 6.74 29.81
C GLY A 497 6.33 5.80 28.86
N ALA A 498 6.89 6.33 27.76
CA ALA A 498 7.54 5.52 26.74
C ALA A 498 8.88 4.95 27.22
N THR A 499 9.28 3.83 26.60
CA THR A 499 10.64 3.28 26.71
C THR A 499 11.50 3.71 25.53
N LEU A 500 12.65 4.33 25.81
CA LEU A 500 13.71 4.54 24.80
C LEU A 500 14.59 3.29 24.73
N ARG A 501 14.59 2.62 23.57
CA ARG A 501 15.43 1.46 23.29
C ARG A 501 16.54 1.87 22.32
N VAL A 502 17.78 1.73 22.74
CA VAL A 502 18.94 1.96 21.87
C VAL A 502 19.57 0.60 21.60
N THR A 503 19.37 0.12 20.37
CA THR A 503 19.78 -1.20 19.93
C THR A 503 20.73 -1.13 18.74
N GLY A 504 21.35 -2.27 18.43
CA GLY A 504 22.43 -2.47 17.45
C GLY A 504 22.49 -1.46 16.29
N GLY A 505 23.72 -1.08 15.94
CA GLY A 505 24.02 -0.16 14.85
C GLY A 505 25.51 0.13 14.66
N ASN A 506 26.42 -0.55 15.37
CA ASN A 506 27.86 -0.29 15.33
C ASN A 506 28.23 1.21 15.37
N GLY A 507 27.50 2.03 16.13
CA GLY A 507 27.71 3.47 16.26
C GLY A 507 26.72 4.37 15.48
N THR A 508 25.80 3.83 14.68
CA THR A 508 24.86 4.64 13.90
C THR A 508 23.54 4.98 14.62
N SER A 509 23.15 4.20 15.63
CA SER A 509 21.96 4.48 16.46
C SER A 509 22.23 5.70 17.35
N ALA A 510 21.48 6.78 17.15
CA ALA A 510 21.68 8.01 17.93
C ALA A 510 20.37 8.70 18.34
N TYR A 511 20.33 9.20 19.57
CA TYR A 511 19.33 10.15 20.01
C TYR A 511 20.00 11.53 20.11
N ARG A 512 19.46 12.50 19.37
CA ARG A 512 19.97 13.86 19.34
C ARG A 512 18.91 14.83 19.83
N MET A 513 19.22 15.56 20.89
CA MET A 513 18.34 16.60 21.41
C MET A 513 18.87 17.99 21.02
N MET A 514 18.01 18.85 20.50
CA MET A 514 18.40 20.21 20.12
C MET A 514 18.22 21.17 21.31
N HIS A 515 19.20 22.06 21.52
CA HIS A 515 19.11 23.08 22.57
C HIS A 515 18.08 24.15 22.20
N PRO A 516 17.35 24.72 23.17
CA PRO A 516 16.49 25.86 22.91
C PRO A 516 17.33 27.10 22.59
N VAL A 517 16.83 27.94 21.67
CA VAL A 517 17.55 29.12 21.14
C VAL A 517 17.92 30.13 22.24
N THR A 518 17.04 30.29 23.23
CA THR A 518 17.19 31.25 24.32
C THR A 518 18.09 30.72 25.44
N ALA A 519 19.11 31.51 25.81
CA ALA A 519 19.97 31.24 26.96
C ALA A 519 19.17 31.06 28.26
N GLY A 520 19.52 30.05 29.06
CA GLY A 520 18.83 29.75 30.33
C GLY A 520 17.56 28.91 30.20
N ASN A 521 16.99 28.78 28.99
CA ASN A 521 15.90 27.83 28.77
C ASN A 521 16.41 26.39 28.77
N THR A 522 15.58 25.48 29.26
CA THR A 522 15.84 24.04 29.24
C THR A 522 14.80 23.38 28.35
N ASN A 523 15.25 22.52 27.43
CA ASN A 523 14.41 21.63 26.66
C ASN A 523 14.51 20.24 27.30
N VAL A 524 13.39 19.63 27.67
CA VAL A 524 13.32 18.40 28.48
C VAL A 524 12.61 17.28 27.72
N GLN A 525 13.20 16.09 27.73
CA GLN A 525 12.54 14.86 27.29
C GLN A 525 12.58 13.81 28.40
N ARG A 526 11.41 13.34 28.81
CA ARG A 526 11.24 12.27 29.80
C ARG A 526 10.97 10.93 29.13
N PHE A 527 11.49 9.87 29.72
CA PHE A 527 11.13 8.49 29.41
C PHE A 527 10.98 7.70 30.72
N ALA A 528 10.11 6.69 30.72
CA ALA A 528 9.96 5.80 31.86
C ALA A 528 11.22 4.94 32.01
N MET A 529 11.80 4.53 30.88
CA MET A 529 12.87 3.56 30.84
C MET A 529 13.84 3.84 29.69
N LEU A 530 15.14 3.69 29.95
CA LEU A 530 16.18 3.56 28.94
C LEU A 530 16.70 2.11 28.91
N GLU A 531 16.57 1.45 27.75
CA GLU A 531 17.10 0.11 27.52
C GLU A 531 18.21 0.15 26.46
N ALA A 532 19.39 -0.36 26.79
CA ALA A 532 20.54 -0.41 25.87
C ALA A 532 21.05 -1.85 25.68
N SER A 533 21.06 -2.34 24.44
CA SER A 533 21.56 -3.67 24.06
C SER A 533 22.96 -3.61 23.42
N ARG A 534 23.70 -4.73 23.38
CA ARG A 534 25.05 -4.82 22.81
C ARG A 534 25.23 -4.06 21.48
N GLY A 535 26.28 -3.25 21.40
CA GLY A 535 26.56 -2.32 20.30
C GLY A 535 26.77 -0.89 20.80
N PHE A 536 27.37 -0.03 19.98
CA PHE A 536 27.53 1.40 20.29
C PHE A 536 26.28 2.17 19.89
N GLY A 537 25.70 2.92 20.83
CA GLY A 537 24.68 3.93 20.59
C GLY A 537 25.12 5.27 21.17
N VAL A 538 24.60 6.37 20.61
CA VAL A 538 24.99 7.74 21.00
C VAL A 538 23.80 8.49 21.57
N LEU A 539 23.95 9.09 22.75
CA LEU A 539 23.08 10.18 23.21
C LEU A 539 23.87 11.49 23.10
N SER A 540 23.34 12.45 22.35
CA SER A 540 24.02 13.72 22.10
C SER A 540 23.06 14.91 22.15
N SER A 541 23.59 16.09 22.43
CA SER A 541 22.93 17.36 22.12
C SER A 541 23.47 17.94 20.80
N ALA A 542 22.73 18.82 20.14
CA ALA A 542 23.19 19.50 18.92
C ALA A 542 22.61 20.91 18.76
N ASN A 543 23.16 21.65 17.78
CA ASN A 543 22.98 23.07 17.45
C ASN A 543 23.82 24.05 18.30
N SER A 544 23.97 25.29 17.81
CA SER A 544 24.76 26.35 18.45
C SER A 544 23.91 27.28 19.33
N ALA A 545 22.84 26.78 19.97
CA ALA A 545 21.92 27.57 20.79
C ALA A 545 22.29 27.57 22.29
N ASP A 546 22.00 28.65 23.03
CA ASP A 546 22.53 28.92 24.39
C ASP A 546 21.88 28.14 25.54
N GLY A 547 20.81 27.40 25.27
CA GLY A 547 20.06 26.66 26.28
C GLY A 547 20.68 25.35 26.76
N VAL A 548 19.89 24.60 27.53
CA VAL A 548 20.21 23.27 28.06
C VAL A 548 19.28 22.24 27.41
N ALA A 549 19.84 21.11 26.96
CA ALA A 549 19.07 19.93 26.62
C ALA A 549 19.12 18.94 27.80
N GLU A 550 17.98 18.44 28.24
CA GLU A 550 17.87 17.53 29.38
C GLU A 550 17.07 16.27 29.02
N MET A 551 17.64 15.10 29.32
CA MET A 551 16.95 13.83 29.20
C MET A 551 16.81 13.18 30.58
N LEU A 552 15.60 12.78 30.91
CA LEU A 552 15.24 12.25 32.23
C LEU A 552 14.71 10.82 32.09
N PHE A 553 15.21 9.90 32.93
CA PHE A 553 14.79 8.51 32.93
C PHE A 553 14.40 8.04 34.34
N SER A 554 13.28 7.35 34.47
CA SER A 554 12.89 6.75 35.76
C SER A 554 13.63 5.43 36.04
N GLY A 555 13.97 4.67 34.99
CA GLY A 555 14.76 3.45 35.07
C GLY A 555 15.78 3.31 33.93
N TYR A 556 16.78 2.45 34.15
CA TYR A 556 17.82 2.11 33.18
C TYR A 556 18.17 0.63 33.25
N THR A 557 18.21 -0.06 32.11
CA THR A 557 18.72 -1.45 31.98
C THR A 557 19.71 -1.56 30.84
N ARG A 558 20.74 -2.37 31.05
CA ARG A 558 21.85 -2.57 30.11
C ARG A 558 22.16 -4.06 29.93
N GLU A 559 22.29 -4.49 28.69
CA GLU A 559 22.85 -5.80 28.36
C GLU A 559 24.17 -5.62 27.59
N GLY A 560 25.29 -5.50 28.32
CA GLY A 560 26.66 -5.55 27.76
C GLY A 560 27.07 -4.48 26.74
N ALA A 561 26.37 -3.35 26.63
CA ALA A 561 26.53 -2.34 25.57
C ALA A 561 27.41 -1.13 25.95
N LEU A 562 28.23 -0.55 25.06
CA LEU A 562 28.86 0.76 25.31
C LEU A 562 27.92 1.88 24.87
N LEU A 563 27.43 2.70 25.80
CA LEU A 563 26.70 3.94 25.50
C LEU A 563 27.70 5.10 25.50
N SER A 564 27.77 5.84 24.40
CA SER A 564 28.63 7.03 24.31
C SER A 564 27.80 8.30 24.51
N PHE A 565 28.38 9.23 25.25
CA PHE A 565 27.84 10.56 25.48
C PHE A 565 28.77 11.55 24.80
N THR A 566 28.23 12.35 23.87
CA THR A 566 29.00 13.38 23.20
C THR A 566 28.31 14.72 23.37
N PRO A 567 28.75 15.55 24.34
CA PRO A 567 28.39 16.95 24.32
C PRO A 567 29.07 17.60 23.10
N THR A 568 28.32 18.35 22.31
CA THR A 568 28.92 19.19 21.27
C THR A 568 29.73 20.32 21.91
N ALA A 569 30.75 20.83 21.20
CA ALA A 569 31.72 21.84 21.68
C ALA A 569 31.10 23.15 22.22
N THR A 570 29.78 23.30 22.10
CA THR A 570 28.97 24.32 22.74
C THR A 570 27.78 23.65 23.44
N ARG A 571 27.83 23.65 24.79
CA ARG A 571 26.68 23.62 25.74
C ARG A 571 26.07 22.27 26.14
N ARG A 572 25.47 22.33 27.34
CA ARG A 572 25.30 21.27 28.35
C ARG A 572 24.18 20.29 27.99
N LEU A 573 24.48 18.99 27.96
CA LEU A 573 23.48 17.92 28.02
C LEU A 573 23.37 17.44 29.47
N ARG A 574 22.19 17.50 30.08
CA ARG A 574 21.91 16.91 31.39
C ARG A 574 21.24 15.55 31.22
N LEU A 575 21.78 14.54 31.88
CA LEU A 575 21.20 13.21 31.93
C LEU A 575 20.94 12.87 33.40
N SER A 576 19.67 12.64 33.74
CA SER A 576 19.28 12.32 35.12
C SER A 576 18.51 11.02 35.16
N THR A 577 18.93 10.10 36.02
CA THR A 577 18.27 8.81 36.24
C THR A 577 17.93 8.62 37.71
N ASN A 578 16.71 8.18 38.04
CA ASN A 578 16.33 7.89 39.43
C ASN A 578 16.75 6.48 39.91
N ALA A 579 17.34 5.66 39.03
CA ALA A 579 17.78 4.29 39.34
C ALA A 579 19.27 4.24 39.72
N HIS A 580 19.63 3.30 40.61
CA HIS A 580 21.04 2.95 40.86
C HIS A 580 21.66 2.37 39.58
N LEU A 581 22.64 3.07 38.99
CA LEU A 581 23.47 2.53 37.92
C LEU A 581 24.32 1.38 38.47
N SER A 582 23.84 0.15 38.42
CA SER A 582 24.65 -1.01 38.81
C SER A 582 25.74 -1.22 37.75
N PRO A 583 27.05 -1.23 38.11
CA PRO A 583 28.11 -1.52 37.16
C PRO A 583 28.07 -3.02 36.82
N SER A 584 27.31 -3.39 35.80
CA SER A 584 27.37 -4.74 35.24
C SER A 584 28.70 -4.91 34.47
N ALA A 585 29.69 -5.51 35.13
CA ALA A 585 30.93 -6.15 34.64
C ALA A 585 31.82 -5.47 33.57
N VAL A 586 31.47 -4.31 33.00
CA VAL A 586 32.37 -3.50 32.16
C VAL A 586 32.06 -2.03 32.45
N SER A 587 33.05 -1.35 33.04
CA SER A 587 33.03 0.04 33.48
C SER A 587 32.28 0.95 32.51
N PRO A 588 31.28 1.73 32.98
CA PRO A 588 30.82 2.87 32.19
C PRO A 588 31.97 3.87 32.12
N VAL A 589 32.52 4.11 30.93
CA VAL A 589 33.35 5.30 30.70
C VAL A 589 32.38 6.46 30.58
N VAL A 590 32.08 7.08 31.71
CA VAL A 590 31.31 8.32 31.77
C VAL A 590 32.27 9.46 31.45
N SER A 591 32.37 9.82 30.17
CA SER A 591 33.05 11.05 29.76
C SER A 591 32.09 12.23 29.95
N GLY A 592 32.45 13.20 30.81
CA GLY A 592 31.80 14.52 30.83
C GLY A 592 30.90 14.88 32.02
N PHE A 593 31.00 14.24 33.19
CA PHE A 593 30.44 14.83 34.41
C PHE A 593 31.36 15.96 34.90
N VAL A 594 30.95 17.19 34.63
CA VAL A 594 31.53 18.39 35.23
C VAL A 594 30.38 19.10 35.95
N SER A 595 30.37 19.09 37.29
CA SER A 595 29.62 20.10 38.04
C SER A 595 30.24 21.47 37.73
N ALA A 596 29.50 22.56 37.94
CA ALA A 596 29.91 23.92 37.56
C ALA A 596 31.18 24.45 38.26
N ASP A 597 31.93 23.59 38.96
CA ASP A 597 32.93 23.92 39.97
C ASP A 597 34.30 23.21 39.75
N ARG A 598 34.48 22.44 38.65
CA ARG A 598 35.74 21.74 38.26
C ARG A 598 36.43 20.94 39.40
N MET A 599 35.68 20.03 40.03
CA MET A 599 36.26 18.98 40.87
C MET A 599 36.26 17.64 40.13
N ASP A 600 37.31 16.82 40.29
CA ASP A 600 37.20 15.39 39.98
C ASP A 600 36.21 14.77 40.96
N VAL A 601 34.99 14.45 40.50
CA VAL A 601 33.91 14.02 41.41
C VAL A 601 33.86 12.50 41.55
N LEU A 602 34.80 11.70 41.02
CA LEU A 602 34.82 10.25 41.29
C LEU A 602 36.25 9.62 41.23
N GLU A 603 36.87 9.31 42.37
CA GLU A 603 38.00 8.39 42.57
C GLU A 603 37.55 7.01 43.12
N ARG A 604 38.37 5.96 43.03
CA ARG A 604 38.01 4.62 43.54
C ARG A 604 38.39 4.48 45.02
N ASP A 605 37.44 4.13 45.87
CA ASP A 605 37.67 3.86 47.29
C ASP A 605 38.58 2.62 47.49
N PRO A 606 39.75 2.74 48.15
CA PRO A 606 40.72 1.65 48.25
C PRO A 606 40.28 0.47 49.13
N GLY A 607 39.33 0.68 50.05
CA GLY A 607 38.87 -0.34 50.99
C GLY A 607 37.63 -1.11 50.52
N THR A 608 36.83 -0.49 49.64
CA THR A 608 35.52 -1.04 49.23
C THR A 608 35.36 -1.22 47.72
N GLY A 609 36.21 -0.58 46.91
CA GLY A 609 36.23 -0.73 45.46
C GLY A 609 35.18 0.06 44.67
N TYR A 610 34.34 0.86 45.33
CA TYR A 610 33.35 1.75 44.71
C TYR A 610 33.95 3.10 44.24
N LEU A 611 33.27 3.82 43.34
CA LEU A 611 33.62 5.19 42.94
C LEU A 611 33.07 6.20 43.99
N ARG A 612 33.89 7.14 44.46
CA ARG A 612 33.59 8.18 45.48
C ARG A 612 34.09 9.55 45.03
N VAL A 613 33.49 10.65 45.47
CA VAL A 613 33.92 12.03 45.12
C VAL A 613 35.35 12.35 45.54
N ALA A 614 36.22 12.76 44.59
CA ALA A 614 37.58 13.19 44.93
C ALA A 614 37.52 14.60 45.54
N ALA A 615 38.15 14.78 46.69
CA ALA A 615 38.22 16.08 47.36
C ALA A 615 39.16 17.00 46.57
N THR A 616 38.74 18.23 46.24
CA THR A 616 39.68 19.21 45.65
C THR A 616 40.35 20.02 46.73
N SER A 617 41.65 20.17 46.56
CA SER A 617 42.46 21.17 47.24
C SER A 617 43.43 21.76 46.21
N GLY A 618 43.12 22.93 45.64
CA GLY A 618 44.08 23.69 44.83
C GLY A 618 43.43 24.66 43.84
N THR A 619 43.85 25.93 43.88
CA THR A 619 43.44 27.03 43.01
C THR A 619 43.73 26.78 41.51
N PRO A 620 42.88 27.22 40.55
CA PRO A 620 43.00 26.87 39.15
C PRO A 620 44.06 27.71 38.40
N SER A 621 44.77 27.07 37.46
CA SER A 621 45.72 27.67 36.51
C SER A 621 45.03 28.05 35.17
N PRO A 622 45.52 29.06 34.41
CA PRO A 622 44.79 29.66 33.28
C PRO A 622 44.56 28.76 32.05
N ASP A 623 45.25 27.62 31.95
CA ASP A 623 45.16 26.73 30.77
C ASP A 623 44.39 25.44 31.07
N SER A 624 43.17 25.56 31.58
CA SER A 624 42.26 24.41 31.70
C SER A 624 41.06 24.59 30.77
N ASN A 625 41.03 23.79 29.69
CA ASN A 625 39.84 23.48 28.89
C ASN A 625 38.84 22.70 29.75
#